data_AF-A0A2H3DK46-F1
#
_entry.id   AF-A0A2H3DK46-F1
#
_cell.length_a   1.000
_cell.length_b   1.000
_cell.length_c   1.000
_cell.angle_alpha   90.00
_cell.angle_beta   90.00
_cell.angle_gamma   90.00
#
_symmetry.space_group_name_H-M   'P 1'
#
loop_
_entity.id
_entity.type
_entity.pdbx_description
1 polymer ?
#
loop_
_entity_poly.entity_id
_entity_poly.type
_entity_poly.pdbx_seq_one_letter_code
_entity_poly.pdbx_strand_id
1 'polypeptide(L)'
;MPDIETYDSANLQNLLDVRDLPADLAQDAWKMLDNHKLAFGFDGQLGNHPTKARIRMQEGVQPISLPMYASSPAKRLVINQQINTWYQQGIIKLSKSPWEAPIVITYRNGKPCFCIDYRKLNAVTITDEFPIP
;
A
#
# COMPACT_ATOMS: atom_id res chain seq x y z
N MET A 1 5.02 9.67 4.45
CA MET A 1 3.99 8.84 5.09
C MET A 1 4.11 9.05 6.59
N PRO A 2 3.02 9.01 7.36
CA PRO A 2 3.10 8.98 8.81
C PRO A 2 3.95 7.78 9.24
N ASP A 3 4.51 7.83 10.45
CA ASP A 3 5.33 6.77 11.00
C ASP A 3 4.68 5.39 10.88
N ILE A 4 5.49 4.34 10.71
CA ILE A 4 5.04 2.94 10.82
C ILE A 4 4.90 2.65 12.31
N GLU A 5 4.13 3.48 13.01
CA GLU A 5 3.61 3.11 14.31
C GLU A 5 2.43 2.20 14.03
N THR A 6 2.61 0.91 14.30
CA THR A 6 1.49 -0.04 14.28
C THR A 6 0.59 0.33 15.44
N TYR A 7 -0.55 0.93 15.13
CA TYR A 7 -1.50 1.37 16.14
C TYR A 7 -2.41 0.21 16.50
N ASP A 8 -2.18 -0.45 17.63
CA ASP A 8 -2.99 -1.60 18.02
C ASP A 8 -4.48 -1.23 18.24
N SER A 9 -5.35 -1.88 17.45
CA SER A 9 -6.80 -1.75 17.55
C SER A 9 -7.39 -2.13 18.92
N ALA A 10 -6.64 -2.89 19.74
CA ALA A 10 -7.04 -3.22 21.11
C ALA A 10 -7.14 -1.97 22.02
N ASN A 11 -6.42 -0.89 21.69
CA ASN A 11 -6.37 0.35 22.46
C ASN A 11 -7.02 1.54 21.75
N LEU A 12 -8.11 1.28 21.02
CA LEU A 12 -8.85 2.27 20.23
C LEU A 12 -9.22 3.54 21.02
N GLN A 13 -9.54 3.38 22.31
CA GLN A 13 -9.87 4.49 23.22
C GLN A 13 -8.68 5.40 23.54
N ASN A 14 -7.47 4.87 23.53
CA ASN A 14 -6.25 5.66 23.74
C ASN A 14 -5.73 6.29 22.45
N LEU A 15 -6.24 5.83 21.31
CA LEU A 15 -5.75 6.18 19.98
C LEU A 15 -6.60 7.26 19.31
N LEU A 16 -7.92 7.25 19.54
CA LEU A 16 -8.84 8.22 18.96
C LEU A 16 -9.18 9.31 19.98
N ASP A 17 -8.91 10.55 19.60
CA ASP A 17 -9.43 11.73 20.30
C ASP A 17 -10.88 11.97 19.88
N VAL A 18 -11.80 11.39 20.64
CA VAL A 18 -13.22 11.74 20.58
C VAL A 18 -13.40 12.90 21.56
N ARG A 19 -13.24 14.14 21.04
CA ARG A 19 -13.42 15.40 21.77
C ARG A 19 -14.63 15.39 22.71
N ASP A 20 -14.68 16.34 23.65
CA ASP A 20 -15.77 16.50 24.64
C ASP A 20 -17.18 16.46 24.03
N LEU A 21 -17.72 15.24 23.94
CA LEU A 21 -19.09 14.98 23.58
C LEU A 21 -19.95 15.04 24.83
N PRO A 22 -21.20 15.52 24.71
CA PRO A 22 -22.22 15.31 25.73
C PRO A 22 -22.25 13.84 26.17
N ALA A 23 -22.39 13.59 27.47
CA ALA A 23 -22.25 12.25 28.06
C ALA A 23 -23.23 11.21 27.44
N ASP A 24 -24.39 11.69 26.98
CA ASP A 24 -25.40 10.93 26.25
C ASP A 24 -24.93 10.49 24.85
N LEU A 25 -24.14 11.31 24.16
CA LEU A 25 -23.61 11.02 22.82
C LEU A 25 -22.28 10.27 22.85
N ALA A 26 -21.50 10.43 23.92
CA ALA A 26 -20.20 9.78 24.06
C ALA A 26 -20.32 8.26 24.02
N GLN A 27 -21.34 7.70 24.68
CA GLN A 27 -21.57 6.25 24.70
C GLN A 27 -21.92 5.70 23.31
N ASP A 28 -22.79 6.38 22.58
CA ASP A 28 -23.21 5.97 21.23
C ASP A 28 -22.06 6.13 20.21
N ALA A 29 -21.25 7.17 20.34
CA ALA A 29 -20.06 7.38 19.51
C ALA A 29 -19.04 6.25 19.69
N TRP A 30 -18.71 5.89 20.94
CA TRP A 30 -17.79 4.79 21.20
C TRP A 30 -18.34 3.46 20.72
N LYS A 31 -19.64 3.20 20.88
CA LYS A 31 -20.29 2.01 20.34
C LYS A 31 -20.18 1.96 18.82
N MET A 32 -20.34 3.08 18.12
CA MET A 32 -20.17 3.15 16.67
C MET A 32 -18.72 2.85 16.27
N LEU A 33 -17.74 3.45 16.92
CA LEU A 33 -16.31 3.22 16.64
C LEU A 33 -15.91 1.77 16.89
N ASP A 34 -16.40 1.18 17.98
CA ASP A 34 -16.16 -0.22 18.35
C ASP A 34 -16.78 -1.19 17.33
N ASN A 35 -17.95 -0.86 16.78
CA ASN A 35 -18.58 -1.67 15.73
C ASN A 35 -17.83 -1.58 14.39
N HIS A 36 -17.05 -0.53 14.15
CA HIS A 36 -16.40 -0.26 12.86
C HIS A 36 -14.86 -0.26 12.95
N LYS A 37 -14.25 -1.00 13.91
CA LYS A 37 -12.78 -1.04 14.06
C LYS A 37 -12.02 -1.34 12.77
N LEU A 38 -12.58 -2.23 11.95
CA LEU A 38 -11.99 -2.67 10.69
C LEU A 38 -11.89 -1.54 9.64
N ALA A 39 -12.62 -0.43 9.82
CA ALA A 39 -12.55 0.71 8.91
C ALA A 39 -11.24 1.51 9.03
N PHE A 40 -10.51 1.37 10.14
CA PHE A 40 -9.36 2.24 10.46
C PHE A 40 -7.99 1.65 10.08
N GLY A 41 -7.90 0.35 9.74
CA GLY A 41 -6.63 -0.28 9.30
C GLY A 41 -5.53 -0.35 10.38
N PHE A 42 -5.92 -0.32 11.65
CA PHE A 42 -5.04 -0.35 12.83
C PHE A 42 -4.23 -1.64 12.99
N ASP A 43 -4.73 -2.76 12.47
CA ASP A 43 -4.06 -4.05 12.49
C ASP A 43 -2.88 -4.16 11.51
N GLY A 44 -2.57 -3.09 10.78
CA GLY A 44 -1.52 -3.08 9.75
C GLY A 44 -1.85 -3.95 8.54
N GLN A 45 -3.09 -4.48 8.45
CA GLN A 45 -3.55 -5.21 7.28
C GLN A 45 -4.10 -4.23 6.26
N LEU A 46 -3.75 -4.46 4.99
CA LEU A 46 -4.46 -3.80 3.91
C LEU A 46 -5.82 -4.48 3.74
N GLY A 47 -6.86 -3.66 3.59
CA GLY A 47 -8.19 -4.16 3.25
C GLY A 47 -8.15 -5.06 2.03
N ASN A 48 -8.95 -6.12 2.04
CA ASN A 48 -9.04 -7.09 0.96
C ASN A 48 -10.45 -7.07 0.35
N HIS A 49 -10.51 -6.97 -0.98
CA HIS A 49 -11.75 -7.15 -1.73
C HIS A 49 -11.52 -8.22 -2.81
N PRO A 50 -12.44 -9.18 -3.01
CA PRO A 50 -12.23 -10.32 -3.93
C PRO A 50 -12.17 -9.93 -5.42
N THR A 51 -12.51 -8.69 -5.77
CA THR A 51 -12.47 -8.18 -7.14
C THR A 51 -11.06 -8.19 -7.70
N LYS A 52 -10.90 -8.75 -8.90
CA LYS A 52 -9.64 -8.71 -9.64
C LYS A 52 -9.67 -7.56 -10.64
N ALA A 53 -8.69 -6.67 -10.55
CA ALA A 53 -8.46 -5.66 -11.58
C ALA A 53 -7.78 -6.30 -12.80
N ARG A 54 -8.19 -5.90 -14.01
CA ARG A 54 -7.55 -6.29 -15.27
C ARG A 54 -6.88 -5.08 -15.90
N ILE A 55 -5.57 -5.16 -16.10
CA ILE A 55 -4.80 -4.15 -16.83
C ILE A 55 -4.95 -4.45 -18.33
N ARG A 56 -5.53 -3.51 -19.08
CA ARG A 56 -5.67 -3.60 -20.54
C ARG A 56 -4.43 -3.03 -21.21
N MET A 57 -3.85 -3.75 -22.17
CA MET A 57 -2.67 -3.31 -22.92
C MET A 57 -3.03 -3.15 -24.39
N GLN A 58 -2.22 -2.38 -25.12
CA GLN A 58 -2.32 -2.29 -26.57
C GLN A 58 -2.13 -3.66 -27.23
N GLU A 59 -2.70 -3.85 -28.40
CA GLU A 59 -2.62 -5.12 -29.14
C GLU A 59 -1.18 -5.37 -29.64
N GLY A 60 -0.74 -6.63 -29.61
CA GLY A 60 0.58 -7.04 -30.09
C GLY A 60 1.78 -6.71 -29.17
N VAL A 61 1.54 -6.14 -27.98
CA VAL A 61 2.60 -5.78 -27.04
C VAL A 61 3.30 -7.03 -26.49
N GLN A 62 4.63 -7.04 -26.60
CA GLN A 62 5.48 -8.05 -26.00
C GLN A 62 5.83 -7.70 -24.54
N PRO A 63 6.11 -8.70 -23.68
CA PRO A 63 6.51 -8.45 -22.31
C PRO A 63 7.75 -7.56 -22.19
N ILE A 64 7.69 -6.61 -21.26
CA ILE A 64 8.80 -5.71 -20.94
C ILE A 64 9.48 -6.22 -19.67
N SER A 65 10.73 -6.65 -19.79
CA SER A 65 11.61 -6.95 -18.65
C SER A 65 12.74 -5.93 -18.62
N LEU A 66 12.88 -5.27 -17.47
CA LEU A 66 13.95 -4.32 -17.20
C LEU A 66 14.79 -4.78 -16.02
N PRO A 67 16.13 -4.67 -16.11
CA PRO A 67 16.99 -5.03 -15.00
C PRO A 67 16.80 -4.05 -13.84
N MET A 68 16.96 -4.55 -12.62
CA MET A 68 16.99 -3.75 -11.41
C MET A 68 18.09 -2.68 -11.46
N TYR A 69 17.78 -1.47 -11.01
CA TYR A 69 18.77 -0.41 -10.90
C TYR A 69 19.83 -0.72 -9.84
N ALA A 70 21.04 -0.23 -10.09
CA ALA A 70 22.11 -0.28 -9.11
C ALA A 70 21.67 0.45 -7.82
N SER A 71 21.75 -0.25 -6.70
CA SER A 71 21.31 0.24 -5.41
C SER A 71 22.44 0.10 -4.39
N SER A 72 22.63 1.14 -3.57
CA SER A 72 23.59 1.09 -2.47
C SER A 72 23.19 0.04 -1.44
N PRO A 73 24.12 -0.45 -0.60
CA PRO A 73 23.80 -1.42 0.45
C PRO A 73 22.63 -0.97 1.36
N ALA A 74 22.61 0.31 1.75
CA ALA A 74 21.53 0.88 2.55
C ALA A 74 20.16 0.82 1.84
N LYS A 75 20.10 1.13 0.53
CA LYS A 75 18.85 1.02 -0.24
C LYS A 75 18.39 -0.42 -0.38
N ARG A 76 19.32 -1.37 -0.59
CA ARG A 76 19.00 -2.81 -0.67
C ARG A 76 18.40 -3.35 0.62
N LEU A 77 18.88 -2.88 1.77
CA LEU A 77 18.33 -3.26 3.07
C LEU A 77 16.86 -2.84 3.20
N VAL A 78 16.54 -1.60 2.81
CA VAL A 78 15.15 -1.12 2.79
C VAL A 78 14.28 -1.92 1.82
N ILE A 79 14.78 -2.20 0.61
CA ILE A 79 14.07 -3.02 -0.40
C ILE A 79 13.72 -4.39 0.17
N ASN A 80 14.70 -5.09 0.75
CA ASN A 80 14.52 -6.45 1.25
C ASN A 80 13.57 -6.49 2.46
N GLN A 81 13.67 -5.53 3.37
CA GLN A 81 12.74 -5.42 4.51
C GLN A 81 11.30 -5.26 4.02
N GLN A 82 11.06 -4.34 3.08
CA GLN A 82 9.72 -4.10 2.55
C GLN A 82 9.14 -5.32 1.83
N ILE A 83 9.96 -5.99 1.00
CA ILE A 83 9.57 -7.23 0.31
C ILE A 83 9.17 -8.31 1.31
N ASN A 84 9.97 -8.53 2.35
CA ASN A 84 9.68 -9.54 3.36
C ASN A 84 8.37 -9.25 4.10
N THR A 85 8.15 -7.99 4.52
CA THR A 85 6.90 -7.58 5.17
C THR A 85 5.69 -7.85 4.28
N TRP A 86 5.73 -7.41 3.02
CA TRP A 86 4.60 -7.64 2.10
C TRP A 86 4.39 -9.10 1.73
N TYR A 87 5.45 -9.90 1.69
CA TYR A 87 5.34 -11.34 1.48
C TYR A 87 4.66 -12.02 2.67
N GLN A 88 5.06 -11.68 3.89
CA GLN A 88 4.43 -12.19 5.12
C GLN A 88 2.96 -11.77 5.26
N GLN A 89 2.63 -10.56 4.82
CA GLN A 89 1.26 -10.04 4.79
C GLN A 89 0.42 -10.58 3.62
N GLY A 90 1.00 -11.35 2.69
CA GLY A 90 0.30 -11.91 1.53
C GLY A 90 -0.07 -10.89 0.44
N ILE A 91 0.51 -9.69 0.47
CA ILE A 91 0.28 -8.62 -0.52
C ILE A 91 0.98 -8.95 -1.84
N ILE A 92 2.19 -9.52 -1.75
CA ILE A 92 2.96 -9.99 -2.90
C ILE A 92 3.16 -11.51 -2.82
N LYS A 93 3.47 -12.12 -3.96
CA LYS A 93 3.80 -13.55 -4.06
C LYS A 93 4.91 -13.78 -5.07
N LEU A 94 5.58 -14.91 -4.95
CA LEU A 94 6.51 -15.37 -5.97
C LEU A 94 5.79 -15.55 -7.31
N SER A 95 6.42 -15.13 -8.39
CA SER A 95 5.89 -15.28 -9.75
C SER A 95 7.03 -15.61 -10.72
N LYS A 96 6.68 -16.32 -11.80
CA LYS A 96 7.55 -16.53 -12.97
C LYS A 96 6.97 -15.73 -14.13
N SER A 97 7.15 -14.42 -14.08
CA SER A 97 6.57 -13.47 -15.04
C SER A 97 7.60 -13.11 -16.12
N PRO A 98 7.21 -13.01 -17.40
CA PRO A 98 8.08 -12.41 -18.43
C PRO A 98 8.14 -10.88 -18.33
N TRP A 99 7.32 -10.27 -17.47
CA TRP A 99 7.31 -8.84 -17.16
C TRP A 99 8.11 -8.53 -15.90
N GLU A 100 8.98 -7.53 -15.98
CA GLU A 100 9.79 -7.06 -14.85
C GLU A 100 9.93 -5.53 -14.91
N ALA A 101 9.76 -4.90 -13.75
CA ALA A 101 9.93 -3.46 -13.58
C ALA A 101 10.93 -3.20 -12.44
N PRO A 102 11.84 -2.22 -12.59
CA PRO A 102 12.89 -2.00 -11.61
C PRO A 102 12.35 -1.23 -10.40
N ILE A 103 12.91 -1.52 -9.24
CA ILE A 103 12.61 -0.81 -7.99
C ILE A 103 13.52 0.41 -7.86
N VAL A 104 12.96 1.50 -7.37
CA VAL A 104 13.65 2.76 -7.07
C VAL A 104 13.36 3.13 -5.62
N ILE A 105 14.41 3.40 -4.85
CA ILE A 105 14.27 4.03 -3.53
C ILE A 105 14.46 5.54 -3.70
N THR A 106 13.40 6.28 -3.41
CA THR A 106 13.41 7.74 -3.27
C THR A 106 13.38 8.13 -1.80
N TYR A 107 13.73 9.36 -1.46
CA TYR A 107 13.64 9.86 -0.09
C TYR A 107 12.70 11.06 -0.06
N ARG A 108 11.76 11.05 0.87
CA ARG A 108 10.84 12.17 1.11
C ARG A 108 10.79 12.44 2.60
N ASN A 109 11.10 13.68 3.00
CA ASN A 109 11.17 14.11 4.41
C ASN A 109 12.09 13.19 5.25
N GLY A 110 13.24 12.80 4.70
CA GLY A 110 14.21 11.92 5.37
C GLY A 110 13.84 10.43 5.39
N LYS A 111 12.63 10.05 4.99
CA LYS A 111 12.17 8.65 4.98
C LYS A 111 12.32 8.02 3.58
N PRO A 112 12.76 6.75 3.48
CA PRO A 112 12.82 6.07 2.20
C PRO A 112 11.41 5.70 1.71
N CYS A 113 11.18 5.81 0.40
CA CYS A 113 9.96 5.41 -0.27
C CYS A 113 10.31 4.32 -1.30
N PHE A 114 9.69 3.16 -1.15
CA PHE A 114 9.76 2.06 -2.11
C PHE A 114 8.87 2.39 -3.31
N CYS A 115 9.47 2.54 -4.49
CA CYS A 115 8.75 2.84 -5.72
C CYS A 115 9.09 1.80 -6.79
N ILE A 116 8.13 1.47 -7.64
CA ILE A 116 8.36 0.62 -8.81
C ILE A 116 8.22 1.51 -10.04
N ASP A 117 9.19 1.46 -10.95
CA ASP A 117 9.16 2.26 -12.16
C ASP A 117 8.31 1.59 -13.24
N TYR A 118 7.02 1.90 -13.23
CA TYR A 118 6.06 1.40 -14.22
C TYR A 118 5.99 2.23 -15.50
N ARG A 119 6.90 3.20 -15.75
CA ARG A 119 6.77 4.10 -16.91
C ARG A 119 6.65 3.37 -18.25
N LYS A 120 7.46 2.32 -18.48
CA LYS A 120 7.37 1.53 -19.71
C LYS A 120 6.08 0.70 -19.81
N LEU A 121 5.60 0.17 -18.69
CA LEU A 121 4.33 -0.55 -18.63
C LEU A 121 3.15 0.40 -18.89
N ASN A 122 3.16 1.59 -18.27
CA ASN A 122 2.12 2.59 -18.43
C ASN A 122 2.02 3.10 -19.87
N ALA A 123 3.15 3.21 -20.58
CA ALA A 123 3.18 3.64 -21.98
C ALA A 123 2.47 2.67 -22.94
N VAL A 124 2.36 1.39 -22.58
CA VAL A 124 1.71 0.34 -23.38
C VAL A 124 0.34 -0.07 -22.82
N THR A 125 -0.08 0.53 -21.71
CA THR A 125 -1.37 0.31 -21.06
C THR A 125 -2.42 1.22 -21.68
N ILE A 126 -3.64 0.71 -21.91
CA ILE A 126 -4.76 1.51 -22.39
C ILE A 126 -5.28 2.35 -21.22
N THR A 127 -5.22 3.68 -21.36
CA THR A 127 -5.71 4.62 -20.35
C THR A 127 -7.23 4.55 -20.22
N ASP A 128 -7.75 4.89 -19.05
CA ASP A 128 -9.18 5.08 -18.88
C ASP A 128 -9.63 6.34 -19.62
N GLU A 129 -10.81 6.29 -20.22
CA GLU A 129 -11.41 7.41 -20.95
C GLU A 129 -11.96 8.46 -19.98
N PHE A 130 -12.41 8.01 -18.80
CA PHE A 130 -13.01 8.87 -17.79
C PHE A 130 -12.16 8.84 -16.51
N PRO A 131 -11.20 9.76 -16.35
CA PRO A 131 -10.46 9.88 -15.11
C PRO A 131 -11.40 10.31 -13.97
N ILE A 132 -10.98 10.01 -12.74
CA ILE A 132 -11.69 10.45 -11.53
C ILE A 132 -11.77 12.00 -11.55
N PRO A 133 -12.96 12.60 -11.38
CA PRO A 133 -13.17 14.04 -11.39
C PRO A 133 -12.52 14.77 -10.20
#